data_AF-Q7V4K3-F1
#
_entry.id   AF-Q7V4K3-F1
#
_cell.length_a   1.000
_cell.length_b   1.000
_cell.length_c   1.000
_cell.angle_alpha   90.00
_cell.angle_beta   90.00
_cell.angle_gamma   90.00
#
_symmetry.space_group_name_H-M   'P 1'
#
loop_
_entity.id
_entity.type
_entity.pdbx_description
1 polymer ?
#
loop_
_entity_poly.entity_id
_entity_poly.type
_entity_poly.pdbx_seq_one_letter_code
_entity_poly.pdbx_strand_id
1 'polypeptide(L)'
;MTQLHDLRLRLLVQQESESIANSQPMDLDLSVVQARCLCWLALLAEAHEDQASDAERRGDTEQAMGWFADSMRLRDVIQVVSTIEIPLPAPGDTDSGQGSFSSEPPLAA
;
A
#
# COMPACT_ATOMS: atom_id res chain seq x y z
N MET A 1 -1.18 -18.24 18.57
CA MET A 1 -2.17 -17.63 17.65
C MET A 1 -1.61 -16.37 17.01
N THR A 2 -1.13 -15.38 17.78
CA THR A 2 -0.48 -14.15 17.29
C THR A 2 0.73 -14.36 16.36
N GLN A 3 1.59 -15.36 16.62
CA GLN A 3 2.77 -15.64 15.77
C GLN A 3 2.42 -16.12 14.36
N LEU A 4 1.31 -16.85 14.19
CA LEU A 4 0.88 -17.34 12.89
C LEU A 4 0.25 -16.19 12.07
N HIS A 5 -0.49 -15.31 12.73
CA HIS A 5 -1.01 -14.08 12.12
C HIS A 5 0.11 -13.11 11.73
N ASP A 6 1.13 -12.94 12.57
CA ASP A 6 2.32 -12.13 12.27
C ASP A 6 3.09 -12.71 11.07
N LEU A 7 3.31 -14.03 11.03
CA LEU A 7 3.95 -14.69 9.89
C LEU A 7 3.14 -14.52 8.59
N ARG A 8 1.81 -14.66 8.67
CA ARG A 8 0.92 -14.47 7.51
C ARG A 8 0.95 -13.03 6.99
N LEU A 9 0.96 -12.05 7.89
CA LEU A 9 1.04 -10.64 7.53
C LEU A 9 2.38 -10.32 6.85
N ARG A 10 3.50 -10.81 7.41
CA ARG A 10 4.83 -10.65 6.82
C ARG A 10 4.92 -11.24 5.41
N LEU A 11 4.36 -12.43 5.20
CA LEU A 11 4.34 -13.07 3.88
C LEU A 11 3.53 -12.27 2.86
N LEU A 12 2.38 -11.70 3.27
CA LEU A 12 1.56 -10.85 2.39
C LEU A 12 2.29 -9.56 2.02
N VAL A 13 2.94 -8.90 2.98
CA VAL A 13 3.74 -7.70 2.74
C VAL A 13 4.90 -7.99 1.79
N GLN A 14 5.57 -9.11 1.99
CA GLN A 14 6.70 -9.52 1.15
C GLN A 14 6.27 -9.85 -0.29
N GLN A 15 5.21 -10.65 -0.45
CA GLN A 15 4.66 -10.99 -1.77
C GLN A 15 4.26 -9.74 -2.56
N GLU A 16 3.66 -8.76 -1.89
CA GLU A 16 3.25 -7.54 -2.56
C GLU A 16 4.42 -6.61 -2.89
N SER A 17 5.42 -6.55 -2.01
CA SER A 17 6.66 -5.81 -2.28
C SER A 17 7.37 -6.36 -3.51
N GLU A 18 7.41 -7.70 -3.65
CA GLU A 18 7.94 -8.36 -4.85
C GLU A 18 7.07 -8.07 -6.09
N SER A 19 5.74 -8.08 -5.96
CA SER A 19 4.82 -7.72 -7.04
C SER A 19 5.03 -6.29 -7.55
N ILE A 20 5.17 -5.33 -6.63
CA ILE A 20 5.42 -3.92 -6.93
C ILE A 20 6.79 -3.74 -7.59
N ALA A 21 7.84 -4.34 -7.02
CA ALA A 21 9.19 -4.28 -7.57
C ALA A 21 9.30 -4.87 -8.99
N ASN A 22 8.55 -5.95 -9.27
CA ASN A 22 8.52 -6.59 -10.57
C ASN A 22 7.69 -5.82 -11.61
N SER A 23 6.70 -5.05 -11.18
CA SER A 23 5.80 -4.31 -12.08
C SER A 23 6.26 -2.90 -12.39
N GLN A 24 7.05 -2.26 -11.51
CA GLN A 24 7.53 -0.89 -11.67
C GLN A 24 9.05 -0.77 -11.39
N PRO A 25 9.92 -1.23 -12.31
CA PRO A 25 11.36 -1.28 -12.09
C PRO A 25 12.08 0.08 -12.19
N MET A 26 11.43 1.13 -12.69
CA MET A 26 12.09 2.41 -13.03
C MET A 26 11.51 3.63 -12.30
N ASP A 27 10.24 3.61 -11.87
CA ASP A 27 9.63 4.66 -11.05
C ASP A 27 8.47 4.04 -10.26
N LEU A 28 8.54 4.09 -8.93
CA LEU A 28 7.48 3.61 -8.04
C LEU A 28 6.44 4.72 -7.86
N ASP A 29 5.25 4.53 -8.43
CA ASP A 29 4.15 5.46 -8.20
C ASP A 29 3.66 5.36 -6.75
N LEU A 30 3.93 6.41 -5.99
CA LEU A 30 3.58 6.48 -4.57
C LEU A 30 2.05 6.42 -4.36
N SER A 31 1.24 6.80 -5.36
CA SER A 31 -0.22 6.65 -5.28
C SER A 31 -0.65 5.18 -5.29
N VAL A 32 0.08 4.32 -6.01
CA VAL A 32 -0.12 2.86 -6.01
C VAL A 32 0.25 2.28 -4.65
N VAL A 33 1.35 2.75 -4.06
CA VAL A 33 1.76 2.34 -2.70
C VAL A 33 0.70 2.73 -1.67
N GLN A 34 0.20 3.97 -1.72
CA GLN A 34 -0.85 4.46 -0.83
C GLN A 34 -2.15 3.67 -0.97
N ALA A 35 -2.61 3.44 -2.20
CA ALA A 35 -3.80 2.63 -2.47
C ALA A 35 -3.64 1.23 -1.85
N ARG A 36 -2.43 0.64 -1.94
CA ARG A 36 -2.16 -0.67 -1.37
C ARG A 36 -2.12 -0.68 0.16
N CYS A 37 -1.50 0.34 0.76
CA CYS A 37 -1.54 0.54 2.22
C CYS A 37 -2.98 0.67 2.73
N LEU A 38 -3.84 1.44 2.04
CA LEU A 38 -5.25 1.59 2.39
C LEU A 38 -6.00 0.25 2.31
N CYS A 39 -5.76 -0.57 1.28
CA CYS A 39 -6.34 -1.90 1.17
C CYS A 39 -5.95 -2.81 2.36
N TRP A 40 -4.67 -2.81 2.76
CA TRP A 40 -4.22 -3.63 3.88
C TRP A 40 -4.77 -3.17 5.22
N LEU A 41 -4.83 -1.86 5.46
CA LEU A 41 -5.42 -1.31 6.67
C LEU A 41 -6.92 -1.65 6.76
N ALA A 42 -7.65 -1.61 5.64
CA ALA A 42 -9.04 -2.01 5.57
C ALA A 42 -9.24 -3.49 5.92
N LEU A 43 -8.43 -4.39 5.33
CA LEU A 43 -8.47 -5.83 5.64
C LEU A 43 -8.14 -6.12 7.11
N LEU A 44 -7.20 -5.37 7.69
CA LEU A 44 -6.88 -5.49 9.12
C LEU A 44 -8.04 -5.03 9.99
N ALA A 45 -8.69 -3.90 9.67
CA ALA A 45 -9.85 -3.41 10.42
C ALA A 45 -11.00 -4.43 10.40
N GLU A 46 -11.30 -4.98 9.24
CA GLU A 46 -12.32 -6.04 9.07
C GLU A 46 -12.00 -7.28 9.90
N ALA A 47 -10.74 -7.75 9.88
CA ALA A 47 -10.34 -8.89 10.69
C ALA A 47 -10.51 -8.65 12.20
N HIS A 48 -10.28 -7.42 12.69
CA HIS A 48 -10.50 -7.07 14.10
C HIS A 48 -12.00 -7.02 14.43
N GLU A 49 -12.86 -6.59 13.50
CA GLU A 49 -14.32 -6.66 13.66
C GLU A 49 -14.82 -8.10 13.72
N ASP A 50 -14.27 -8.99 12.90
CA ASP A 50 -14.57 -10.43 12.96
C ASP A 50 -14.16 -11.02 14.32
N GLN A 51 -12.97 -10.66 14.83
CA GLN A 51 -12.53 -11.10 16.16
C GLN A 51 -13.42 -10.55 17.29
N ALA A 52 -13.85 -9.29 17.18
CA ALA A 52 -14.79 -8.69 18.13
C ALA A 52 -16.12 -9.44 18.14
N SER A 53 -16.67 -9.74 16.96
CA SER A 53 -17.91 -10.50 16.79
C SER A 53 -17.79 -11.93 17.33
N ASP A 54 -16.66 -12.60 17.12
CA ASP A 54 -16.39 -13.93 17.65
C ASP A 54 -16.27 -13.94 19.17
N ALA A 55 -15.64 -12.92 19.77
CA ALA A 55 -15.55 -12.76 21.22
C ALA A 55 -16.92 -12.46 21.85
N GLU A 56 -17.73 -11.60 21.21
CA GLU A 56 -19.10 -11.30 21.63
C GLU A 56 -19.97 -12.57 21.64
N ARG A 57 -19.90 -13.39 20.58
CA ARG A 57 -20.62 -14.66 20.50
C ARG A 57 -20.23 -15.65 21.61
N ARG A 58 -19.03 -15.53 22.18
CA ARG A 58 -18.56 -16.33 23.33
C ARG A 58 -18.93 -15.72 24.68
N GLY A 59 -19.55 -14.54 24.70
CA GLY A 59 -19.88 -13.77 25.90
C GLY A 59 -18.68 -13.04 26.51
N ASP A 60 -17.53 -13.00 25.83
CA ASP A 60 -16.33 -12.31 26.30
C ASP A 60 -16.37 -10.84 25.88
N THR A 61 -17.15 -10.08 26.64
CA THR A 61 -17.40 -8.65 26.36
C THR A 61 -16.14 -7.80 26.44
N GLU A 62 -15.21 -8.11 27.35
CA GLU A 62 -13.97 -7.37 27.50
C GLU A 62 -13.07 -7.53 26.27
N GLN A 63 -12.87 -8.77 25.78
CA GLN A 63 -12.12 -8.98 24.55
C GLN A 63 -12.84 -8.41 23.33
N ALA A 64 -14.16 -8.54 23.24
CA ALA A 64 -14.94 -7.96 22.14
C ALA A 64 -14.74 -6.44 22.05
N MET A 65 -14.77 -5.74 23.19
CA MET A 65 -14.51 -4.30 23.27
C MET A 65 -13.08 -3.95 22.90
N GLY A 66 -12.09 -4.75 23.30
CA GLY A 66 -10.69 -4.57 22.90
C GLY A 66 -10.51 -4.63 21.38
N TRP A 67 -11.00 -5.69 20.75
CA TRP A 67 -10.93 -5.86 19.30
C TRP A 67 -11.69 -4.78 18.53
N PHE A 68 -12.87 -4.38 19.02
CA PHE A 68 -13.63 -3.29 18.43
C PHE A 68 -12.88 -1.95 18.51
N ALA A 69 -12.26 -1.65 19.64
CA ALA A 69 -11.46 -0.44 19.80
C ALA A 69 -10.26 -0.41 18.84
N ASP A 70 -9.62 -1.56 18.60
CA ASP A 70 -8.51 -1.66 17.65
C ASP A 70 -8.97 -1.51 16.19
N SER A 71 -10.14 -2.05 15.82
CA SER A 71 -10.79 -1.75 14.52
C SER A 71 -11.01 -0.25 14.33
N MET A 72 -11.58 0.42 15.33
CA MET A 72 -11.86 1.86 15.26
C MET A 72 -10.58 2.68 15.07
N ARG A 73 -9.49 2.32 15.77
CA ARG A 73 -8.18 2.97 15.57
C ARG A 73 -7.64 2.76 14.15
N LEU A 74 -7.81 1.56 13.59
CA LEU A 74 -7.41 1.30 12.20
C LEU A 74 -8.22 2.14 11.21
N ARG A 75 -9.53 2.33 11.46
CA ARG A 75 -10.38 3.22 10.65
C ARG A 75 -9.92 4.68 10.71
N ASP A 76 -9.48 5.16 11.86
CA ASP A 76 -8.89 6.49 11.99
C ASP A 76 -7.58 6.61 11.19
N VAL A 77 -6.72 5.58 11.24
CA VAL A 77 -5.47 5.55 10.45
C VAL A 77 -5.76 5.52 8.95
N ILE A 78 -6.77 4.78 8.50
CA ILE A 78 -7.22 4.79 7.09
C ILE A 78 -7.58 6.21 6.67
N GLN A 79 -8.34 6.93 7.49
CA GLN A 79 -8.71 8.32 7.21
C GLN A 79 -7.48 9.20 7.08
N VAL A 80 -6.52 9.12 8.02
CA VAL A 80 -5.26 9.88 7.96
C VAL A 80 -4.51 9.56 6.66
N VAL A 81 -4.27 8.28 6.38
CA VAL A 81 -3.52 7.85 5.19
C VAL A 81 -4.20 8.31 3.90
N SER A 82 -5.54 8.34 3.85
CA SER A 82 -6.29 8.81 2.67
C SER A 82 -6.14 10.30 2.39
N THR A 83 -5.83 11.11 3.42
CA THR A 83 -5.66 12.56 3.31
C THR A 83 -4.23 13.00 3.01
N ILE A 84 -3.28 12.07 2.97
CA ILE A 84 -1.89 12.38 2.63
C ILE A 84 -1.83 12.65 1.12
N GLU A 85 -1.65 13.92 0.75
CA GLU A 85 -1.28 14.29 -0.61
C GLU A 85 0.16 13.87 -0.87
N ILE A 86 0.37 12.97 -1.83
CA ILE A 86 1.72 12.56 -2.21
C ILE A 86 2.20 13.49 -3.32
N PRO A 87 3.30 14.24 -3.11
CA PRO A 87 3.89 15.03 -4.17
C PRO A 87 4.42 14.09 -5.26
N LEU A 88 3.65 13.98 -6.34
CA LEU A 88 4.12 13.32 -7.56
C LEU A 88 5.19 14.21 -8.20
N PRO A 89 6.34 13.66 -8.63
CA PRO A 89 7.24 14.41 -9.50
C PRO A 89 6.46 14.79 -10.77
N ALA A 90 6.55 16.06 -11.18
CA ALA A 90 5.90 16.51 -12.40
C ALA A 90 6.40 15.66 -13.59
N PRO A 91 5.52 15.30 -14.54
CA PRO A 91 5.96 14.61 -15.76
C PRO A 91 6.83 15.57 -16.58
N GLY A 92 8.14 15.57 -16.29
CA GLY A 92 9.09 16.53 -16.85
C GLY A 92 10.50 16.46 -16.26
N ASP A 93 10.70 15.93 -15.05
CA ASP A 93 12.02 15.91 -14.39
C ASP A 93 12.92 14.71 -14.76
N THR A 94 12.54 13.90 -15.75
CA THR A 94 13.50 13.05 -16.48
C THR A 94 14.20 13.87 -17.57
N ASP A 95 14.88 14.95 -17.19
CA ASP A 95 15.99 15.48 -18.00
C ASP A 95 17.30 14.93 -17.44
N SER A 96 17.76 13.86 -18.05
CA SER A 96 19.16 13.43 -17.98
C SER A 96 19.52 12.95 -19.37
N GLY A 97 19.88 13.93 -20.20
CA GLY A 97 20.05 13.79 -21.64
C GLY A 97 21.14 12.82 -22.10
N GLN A 98 20.95 12.33 -23.33
CA GLN A 98 21.99 12.24 -24.36
C GLN A 98 21.41 11.76 -25.69
N GLY A 99 21.68 12.52 -26.76
CA GLY A 99 21.83 11.95 -28.10
C GLY A 99 20.76 12.26 -29.14
N SER A 100 20.44 13.52 -29.39
CA SER A 100 19.96 13.90 -30.73
C SER A 100 21.14 13.77 -31.71
N PHE A 101 21.29 12.60 -32.33
CA PHE A 101 22.15 12.44 -33.50
C PHE A 101 21.35 12.88 -34.73
N SER A 102 21.42 14.17 -35.05
CA SER A 102 21.17 14.64 -36.41
C SER A 102 22.24 14.04 -37.32
N SER A 103 21.85 13.18 -38.26
CA SER A 103 22.70 12.74 -39.35
C SER A 103 21.85 12.52 -40.59
N GLU A 104 21.48 13.63 -41.22
CA GLU A 104 21.07 13.65 -42.63
C GLU A 104 22.27 14.19 -43.42
N PRO A 105 22.88 13.41 -44.34
CA PRO A 105 23.82 13.96 -45.30
C PRO A 105 23.10 14.32 -46.62
N PRO A 106 23.58 15.35 -47.34
CA PRO A 106 22.80 16.03 -48.36
C PRO A 106 22.80 15.28 -49.70
N LEU A 107 21.67 15.36 -50.40
CA LEU A 107 21.56 15.09 -51.83
C LEU A 107 22.46 16.08 -52.60
N ALA A 108 23.38 15.57 -53.42
CA ALA A 108 24.09 16.39 -54.40
C ALA A 108 24.27 15.62 -55.73
N ALA A 109 23.61 16.19 -56.75
CA ALA A 109 23.84 16.18 -58.21
C ALA A 109 24.03 14.84 -58.95
#